data_AF-A0A6C1NMG7-F1
#
_entry.id   AF-A0A6C1NMG7-F1
#
_cell.length_a   1.000
_cell.length_b   1.000
_cell.length_c   1.000
_cell.angle_alpha   90.00
_cell.angle_beta   90.00
_cell.angle_gamma   90.00
#
_symmetry.space_group_name_H-M   'P 1'
#
loop_
_entity.id
_entity.type
_entity.pdbx_description
1 polymer ?
#
loop_
_entity_poly.entity_id
_entity_poly.type
_entity_poly.pdbx_seq_one_letter_code
_entity_poly.pdbx_strand_id
1 'polypeptide(L)'
;SLYVANNVCSAVEYFRKMGGNVGVAGLVINKDDGTGEAQAFADKVGIPVLSAIPQHDDIRRKSANYEIVGKPGSRWASMFEELGEGVANAPPLQPNTLTHDELLDLFKGDDVGRDVVLTPASVADMMGKDHVPRETLEVVYETV
;
A
#
# COMPACT_ATOMS: atom_id res chain seq x y z
N SER A 1 -0.22 -6.55 -0.53
CA SER A 1 -0.98 -5.29 -0.33
C SER A 1 -0.12 -4.35 0.49
N LEU A 2 0.05 -3.10 0.05
CA LEU A 2 0.90 -2.10 0.70
C LEU A 2 0.40 -1.73 2.11
N TYR A 3 -0.92 -1.73 2.33
CA TYR A 3 -1.51 -1.53 3.65
C TYR A 3 -1.02 -2.56 4.68
N VAL A 4 -0.96 -3.83 4.28
CA VAL A 4 -0.47 -4.91 5.16
C VAL A 4 1.03 -4.75 5.42
N ALA A 5 1.81 -4.36 4.40
CA ALA A 5 3.24 -4.08 4.58
C ALA A 5 3.47 -2.89 5.53
N ASN A 6 2.63 -1.86 5.48
CA ASN A 6 2.70 -0.72 6.38
C ASN A 6 2.36 -1.09 7.83
N ASN A 7 1.41 -2.03 8.04
CA ASN A 7 1.13 -2.56 9.37
C ASN A 7 2.33 -3.28 9.98
N VAL A 8 3.16 -3.95 9.17
CA VAL A 8 4.42 -4.55 9.62
C VAL A 8 5.41 -3.46 10.07
N CYS A 9 5.48 -2.33 9.37
CA CYS A 9 6.31 -1.19 9.78
C CYS A 9 5.89 -0.66 11.16
N SER A 10 4.58 -0.49 11.36
CA SER A 10 4.01 -0.07 12.65
C SER A 10 4.32 -1.07 13.78
N ALA A 11 4.23 -2.37 13.48
CA ALA A 11 4.56 -3.41 14.44
C ALA A 11 6.03 -3.35 14.87
N VAL A 12 6.96 -3.11 13.94
CA VAL A 12 8.38 -2.94 14.27
C VAL A 12 8.61 -1.76 15.20
N GLU A 13 8.01 -0.60 14.92
CA GLU A 13 8.09 0.56 15.82
C GLU A 13 7.55 0.23 17.23
N TYR A 14 6.41 -0.48 17.28
CA TYR A 14 5.78 -0.90 18.54
C TYR A 14 6.70 -1.81 19.36
N PHE A 15 7.24 -2.86 18.76
CA PHE A 15 8.12 -3.81 19.46
C PHE A 15 9.45 -3.17 19.89
N ARG A 16 10.01 -2.25 19.10
CA ARG A 16 11.23 -1.50 19.49
C ARG A 16 10.98 -0.60 20.70
N LYS A 17 9.81 0.05 20.79
CA LYS A 17 9.42 0.85 21.97
C LYS A 17 9.32 0.01 23.24
N MET A 18 9.01 -1.29 23.12
CA MET A 18 9.01 -2.24 24.23
C MET A 18 10.39 -2.86 24.53
N GLY A 19 11.47 -2.39 23.88
CA GLY A 19 12.82 -2.92 24.06
C GLY A 19 13.14 -4.16 23.24
N GLY A 20 12.30 -4.53 22.27
CA GLY A 20 12.54 -5.64 21.36
C GLY A 20 13.59 -5.31 20.28
N ASN A 21 14.37 -6.31 19.89
CA ASN A 21 15.31 -6.22 18.77
C ASN A 21 14.68 -6.81 17.50
N VAL A 22 13.83 -6.03 16.84
CA VAL A 22 13.15 -6.40 15.60
C VAL A 22 13.36 -5.32 14.53
N GLY A 23 13.39 -5.76 13.28
CA GLY A 23 13.47 -4.90 12.10
C GLY A 23 12.93 -5.60 10.87
N VAL A 24 12.83 -4.83 9.77
CA VAL A 24 12.48 -5.34 8.44
C VAL A 24 13.76 -5.50 7.63
N ALA A 25 13.97 -6.68 7.06
CA ALA A 25 15.13 -6.96 6.21
C ALA A 25 14.99 -6.31 4.81
N GLY A 26 13.77 -6.27 4.28
CA GLY A 26 13.45 -5.70 2.99
C GLY A 26 12.07 -6.14 2.49
N LEU A 27 11.75 -5.77 1.26
CA LEU A 27 10.50 -6.07 0.59
C LEU A 27 10.70 -7.10 -0.53
N VAL A 28 9.85 -8.12 -0.59
CA VAL A 28 9.70 -8.98 -1.77
C VAL A 28 8.42 -8.59 -2.49
N ILE A 29 8.56 -8.13 -3.72
CA ILE A 29 7.43 -7.74 -4.58
C ILE A 29 7.01 -9.00 -5.32
N ASN A 30 5.88 -9.58 -4.91
CA ASN A 30 5.34 -10.78 -5.53
C ASN A 30 4.24 -10.42 -6.51
N LYS A 31 4.30 -10.97 -7.73
CA LYS A 31 3.41 -10.62 -8.84
C LYS A 31 3.56 -9.14 -9.21
N ASP A 32 4.80 -8.73 -9.43
CA ASP A 32 5.12 -7.38 -9.91
C ASP A 32 4.49 -7.18 -11.29
N ASP A 33 3.61 -6.19 -11.39
CA ASP A 33 2.92 -5.76 -12.60
C ASP A 33 3.57 -4.54 -13.25
N GLY A 34 4.66 -4.03 -12.67
CA GLY A 34 5.43 -2.91 -13.20
C GLY A 34 4.80 -1.54 -12.93
N THR A 35 3.79 -1.45 -12.05
CA THR A 35 3.16 -0.17 -11.67
C THR A 35 4.09 0.76 -10.90
N GLY A 36 5.07 0.20 -10.18
CA GLY A 36 6.07 0.95 -9.40
C GLY A 36 5.66 1.29 -7.97
N GLU A 37 4.42 0.99 -7.57
CA GLU A 37 3.86 1.39 -6.27
C GLU A 37 4.60 0.73 -5.10
N ALA A 38 4.98 -0.54 -5.26
CA ALA A 38 5.69 -1.29 -4.23
C ALA A 38 7.15 -0.85 -4.07
N GLN A 39 7.81 -0.44 -5.16
CA GLN A 39 9.14 0.17 -5.13
C GLN A 39 9.07 1.54 -4.43
N ALA A 40 8.10 2.38 -4.80
CA ALA A 40 7.87 3.67 -4.15
C ALA A 40 7.55 3.51 -2.65
N PHE A 41 6.79 2.47 -2.27
CA PHE A 41 6.57 2.13 -0.86
C PHE A 41 7.90 1.81 -0.16
N ALA A 42 8.71 0.90 -0.72
CA ALA A 42 9.99 0.48 -0.15
C ALA A 42 10.93 1.68 0.08
N ASP A 43 11.00 2.58 -0.91
CA ASP A 43 11.78 3.82 -0.82
C ASP A 43 11.26 4.76 0.27
N LYS A 44 9.94 5.00 0.34
CA LYS A 44 9.33 5.87 1.37
C LYS A 44 9.55 5.34 2.79
N VAL A 45 9.43 4.02 3.00
CA VAL A 45 9.60 3.42 4.33
C VAL A 45 11.05 3.12 4.68
N GLY A 46 11.98 3.27 3.72
CA GLY A 46 13.42 3.12 3.95
C GLY A 46 13.90 1.67 4.06
N ILE A 47 13.33 0.75 3.26
CA ILE A 47 13.75 -0.66 3.20
C ILE A 47 14.13 -1.06 1.77
N PRO A 48 15.11 -1.96 1.57
CA PRO A 48 15.50 -2.40 0.24
C PRO A 48 14.45 -3.36 -0.35
N VAL A 49 14.31 -3.35 -1.67
CA VAL A 49 13.62 -4.43 -2.40
C VAL A 49 14.61 -5.58 -2.58
N LEU A 50 14.32 -6.74 -1.98
CA LEU A 50 15.18 -7.93 -2.06
C LEU A 50 14.97 -8.72 -3.35
N SER A 51 13.75 -8.69 -3.89
CA SER A 51 13.42 -9.32 -5.16
C SER A 51 12.07 -8.82 -5.68
N ALA A 52 11.94 -8.76 -6.99
CA ALA A 52 10.69 -8.48 -7.69
C ALA A 52 10.34 -9.67 -8.60
N ILE A 53 9.41 -10.49 -8.14
CA ILE A 53 8.92 -11.68 -8.84
C ILE A 53 7.84 -11.23 -9.83
N PRO A 54 8.07 -11.38 -11.15
CA PRO A 54 7.18 -10.80 -12.15
C PRO A 54 5.83 -11.51 -12.20
N GLN A 55 4.81 -10.79 -12.63
CA GLN A 55 3.54 -11.38 -13.06
C GLN A 55 3.74 -12.18 -14.37
N HIS A 56 4.20 -13.42 -14.26
CA HIS A 56 4.49 -14.28 -15.42
C HIS A 56 3.68 -15.59 -15.39
N ASP A 57 3.21 -16.00 -16.57
CA ASP A 57 2.33 -17.16 -16.76
C ASP A 57 2.96 -18.48 -16.32
N ASP A 58 4.24 -18.69 -16.63
CA ASP A 58 5.01 -19.86 -16.18
C ASP A 58 5.08 -19.97 -14.65
N ILE A 59 5.37 -18.86 -13.95
CA ILE A 59 5.39 -18.82 -12.48
C ILE A 59 4.00 -19.16 -11.93
N ARG A 60 2.95 -18.55 -12.48
CA ARG A 60 1.56 -18.79 -12.09
C ARG A 60 1.18 -20.27 -12.24
N ARG A 61 1.48 -20.90 -13.39
CA ARG A 61 1.19 -22.32 -13.63
C ARG A 61 1.93 -23.23 -12.66
N LYS A 62 3.22 -22.96 -12.42
CA LYS A 62 4.04 -23.71 -11.46
C LYS A 62 3.48 -23.62 -10.05
N SER A 63 3.13 -22.43 -9.58
CA SER A 63 2.51 -22.25 -8.26
C SER A 63 1.15 -22.95 -8.14
N ALA A 64 0.32 -22.91 -9.18
CA ALA A 64 -0.97 -23.60 -9.19
C ALA A 64 -0.81 -25.14 -9.17
N ASN A 65 0.26 -25.65 -9.75
CA ASN A 65 0.59 -27.08 -9.77
C ASN A 65 1.44 -27.55 -8.57
N TYR A 66 1.71 -26.67 -7.59
CA TYR A 66 2.59 -26.95 -6.46
C TYR A 66 4.03 -27.34 -6.87
N GLU A 67 4.52 -26.78 -7.97
CA GLU A 67 5.91 -26.94 -8.42
C GLU A 67 6.83 -25.87 -7.82
N ILE A 68 8.07 -26.26 -7.51
CA ILE A 68 9.13 -25.32 -7.15
C ILE A 68 9.52 -24.49 -8.38
N VAL A 69 9.40 -23.16 -8.27
CA VAL A 69 9.71 -22.20 -9.35
C VAL A 69 11.23 -22.00 -9.51
N GLY A 70 11.94 -21.73 -8.42
CA GLY A 70 13.37 -21.40 -8.40
C GLY A 70 14.30 -22.61 -8.27
N LYS A 71 14.11 -23.68 -9.05
CA LYS A 71 15.07 -24.81 -9.05
C LYS A 71 16.41 -24.35 -9.62
N PRO A 72 17.58 -24.77 -9.07
CA PRO A 72 18.89 -24.44 -9.64
C PRO A 72 18.98 -24.80 -11.12
N GLY A 73 19.57 -23.90 -11.92
CA GLY A 73 19.70 -24.05 -13.39
C GLY A 73 18.40 -23.88 -14.19
N SER A 74 17.27 -23.60 -13.54
CA SER A 74 16.03 -23.24 -14.24
C SER A 74 16.00 -21.77 -14.66
N ARG A 75 15.01 -21.41 -15.49
CA ARG A 75 14.79 -20.03 -15.95
C ARG A 75 14.71 -19.00 -14.82
N TRP A 76 14.11 -19.36 -13.69
CA TRP A 76 13.91 -18.45 -12.56
C TRP A 76 14.96 -18.60 -11.46
N ALA A 77 15.96 -19.48 -11.65
CA ALA A 77 16.94 -19.81 -10.62
C ALA A 77 17.68 -18.57 -10.11
N SER A 78 18.25 -17.77 -11.02
CA SER A 78 19.08 -16.61 -10.66
C SER A 78 18.34 -15.61 -9.76
N MET A 79 17.07 -15.32 -10.06
CA MET A 79 16.24 -14.41 -9.25
C MET A 79 16.04 -14.91 -7.81
N PHE A 80 15.85 -16.22 -7.63
CA PHE A 80 15.68 -16.81 -6.29
C PHE A 80 17.03 -17.04 -5.58
N GLU A 81 18.11 -17.24 -6.32
CA GLU A 81 19.49 -17.28 -5.79
C GLU A 81 19.87 -15.89 -5.24
N GLU A 82 19.65 -14.83 -6.01
CA GLU A 82 19.83 -13.43 -5.59
C GLU A 82 18.97 -13.08 -4.38
N LEU A 83 17.70 -13.51 -4.35
CA LEU A 83 16.84 -13.35 -3.18
C LEU A 83 17.41 -14.08 -1.95
N GLY A 84 17.96 -15.29 -2.14
CA GLY A 84 18.59 -16.07 -1.07
C GLY A 84 19.79 -15.35 -0.48
N GLU A 85 20.67 -14.79 -1.32
CA GLU A 85 21.79 -13.96 -0.89
C GLU A 85 21.32 -12.68 -0.17
N GLY A 86 20.29 -12.02 -0.69
CA GLY A 86 19.70 -10.83 -0.08
C GLY A 86 19.15 -11.12 1.32
N VAL A 87 18.38 -12.19 1.49
CA VAL A 87 17.83 -12.60 2.79
C VAL A 87 18.92 -12.99 3.79
N ALA A 88 19.98 -13.68 3.33
CA ALA A 88 21.07 -14.11 4.21
C ALA A 88 21.89 -12.93 4.77
N ASN A 89 22.00 -11.84 4.01
CA ASN A 89 22.87 -10.70 4.33
C ASN A 89 22.12 -9.46 4.82
N ALA A 90 20.80 -9.39 4.65
CA ALA A 90 20.03 -8.19 5.00
C ALA A 90 19.98 -7.96 6.52
N PRO A 91 20.40 -6.78 7.01
CA PRO A 91 20.29 -6.44 8.42
C PRO A 91 18.82 -6.12 8.80
N PRO A 92 18.46 -6.20 10.10
CA PRO A 92 17.18 -5.70 10.56
C PRO A 92 17.15 -4.17 10.50
N LEU A 93 16.35 -3.59 9.62
CA LEU A 93 16.18 -2.14 9.50
C LEU A 93 14.98 -1.65 10.31
N GLN A 94 15.02 -0.39 10.73
CA GLN A 94 13.85 0.29 11.30
C GLN A 94 13.13 1.02 10.17
N PRO A 95 12.00 0.50 9.66
CA PRO A 95 11.23 1.20 8.64
C PRO A 95 10.49 2.40 9.25
N ASN A 96 10.16 3.36 8.40
CA ASN A 96 9.22 4.43 8.74
C ASN A 96 7.80 3.98 8.42
N THR A 97 6.88 4.05 9.38
CA THR A 97 5.46 3.80 9.12
C THR A 97 4.84 5.00 8.40
N LEU A 98 4.15 4.75 7.29
CA LEU A 98 3.41 5.78 6.58
C LEU A 98 2.04 6.02 7.21
N THR A 99 1.58 7.26 7.15
CA THR A 99 0.18 7.63 7.41
C THR A 99 -0.74 7.11 6.30
N HIS A 100 -2.06 7.18 6.54
CA HIS A 100 -3.04 6.77 5.54
C HIS A 100 -2.94 7.59 4.26
N ASP A 101 -2.80 8.92 4.38
CA ASP A 101 -2.69 9.81 3.22
C ASP A 101 -1.39 9.56 2.45
N GLU A 102 -0.27 9.33 3.14
CA GLU A 102 1.01 9.02 2.48
C GLU A 102 0.99 7.68 1.74
N LEU A 103 0.18 6.71 2.20
CA LEU A 103 -0.08 5.47 1.49
C LEU A 103 -0.94 5.70 0.25
N LEU A 104 -2.00 6.49 0.37
CA LEU A 104 -2.85 6.84 -0.77
C LEU A 104 -2.06 7.59 -1.85
N ASP A 105 -1.09 8.41 -1.44
CA ASP A 105 -0.17 9.12 -2.33
C ASP A 105 0.77 8.21 -3.14
N LEU A 106 0.86 6.92 -2.83
CA LEU A 106 1.64 5.97 -3.63
C LEU A 106 0.90 5.49 -4.88
N PHE A 107 -0.44 5.58 -4.89
CA PHE A 107 -1.27 5.15 -6.00
C PHE A 107 -1.43 6.29 -7.02
N LYS A 108 -1.58 5.93 -8.31
CA LYS A 108 -1.80 6.92 -9.37
C LYS A 108 -3.14 7.64 -9.13
N GLY A 109 -3.13 8.97 -9.27
CA GLY A 109 -4.29 9.83 -8.96
C GLY A 109 -5.59 9.46 -9.69
N ASP A 110 -5.47 8.92 -10.90
CA ASP A 110 -6.60 8.48 -11.72
C ASP A 110 -7.35 7.28 -11.11
N ASP A 111 -6.65 6.39 -10.39
CA ASP A 111 -7.23 5.17 -9.81
C ASP A 111 -7.96 5.45 -8.48
N VAL A 112 -7.64 6.56 -7.81
CA VAL A 112 -8.23 6.96 -6.51
C VAL A 112 -9.18 8.16 -6.62
N GLY A 113 -9.42 8.68 -7.82
CA GLY A 113 -10.30 9.82 -8.05
C GLY A 113 -9.80 11.10 -7.38
N ARG A 114 -8.47 11.29 -7.29
CA ARG A 114 -7.84 12.40 -6.53
C ARG A 114 -8.30 13.78 -6.99
N ASP A 115 -8.62 13.93 -8.27
CA ASP A 115 -9.07 15.18 -8.89
C ASP A 115 -10.60 15.26 -9.03
N VAL A 116 -11.34 14.30 -8.47
CA VAL A 116 -12.80 14.31 -8.49
C VAL A 116 -13.30 15.32 -7.45
N VAL A 117 -13.71 16.50 -7.93
CA VAL A 117 -14.42 17.48 -7.12
C VAL A 117 -15.83 16.96 -6.84
N LEU A 118 -16.05 16.44 -5.63
CA LEU A 118 -17.38 16.02 -5.19
C LEU A 118 -18.31 17.24 -5.17
N THR A 119 -19.35 17.21 -5.98
CA THR A 119 -20.41 18.21 -5.94
C THR A 119 -21.43 17.77 -4.90
N PRO A 120 -21.72 18.58 -3.85
CA PRO A 120 -22.76 18.24 -2.89
C PRO A 120 -24.10 18.02 -3.59
N ALA A 121 -24.85 17.02 -3.16
CA ALA A 121 -26.22 16.84 -3.62
C ALA A 121 -27.06 18.07 -3.25
N SER A 122 -27.83 18.60 -4.19
CA SER A 122 -28.80 19.65 -3.91
C SER A 122 -29.99 19.10 -3.12
N VAL A 123 -30.76 19.99 -2.49
CA VAL A 123 -32.01 19.58 -1.80
C VAL A 123 -32.98 18.91 -2.79
N ALA A 124 -32.97 19.33 -4.05
CA ALA A 124 -33.76 18.71 -5.10
C ALA A 124 -33.27 17.28 -5.41
N ASP A 125 -31.95 17.06 -5.48
CA ASP A 125 -31.37 15.73 -5.68
C ASP A 125 -31.74 14.77 -4.55
N MET A 126 -31.76 15.27 -3.31
CA MET A 126 -32.13 14.48 -2.13
C MET A 126 -33.64 14.19 -2.03
N MET A 127 -34.49 15.12 -2.45
CA MET A 127 -35.95 15.06 -2.23
C MET A 127 -36.76 14.67 -3.47
N GLY A 128 -36.12 14.59 -4.65
CA GLY A 128 -36.76 14.24 -5.91
C GLY A 128 -37.81 15.26 -6.40
N LYS A 129 -37.79 16.48 -5.86
CA LYS A 129 -38.72 17.58 -6.19
C LYS A 129 -38.00 18.92 -6.08
N ASP A 130 -38.41 19.89 -6.87
CA ASP A 130 -37.87 21.26 -6.82
C ASP A 130 -38.02 21.84 -5.40
N HIS A 131 -36.91 22.31 -4.84
CA HIS A 131 -36.89 22.93 -3.51
C HIS A 131 -37.45 24.36 -3.60
N VAL A 132 -38.53 24.62 -2.88
CA VAL A 132 -39.08 25.96 -2.70
C VAL A 132 -38.58 26.50 -1.35
N PRO A 133 -37.64 27.46 -1.32
CA PRO A 133 -37.15 28.03 -0.07
C PRO A 133 -38.30 28.69 0.70
N ARG A 134 -38.44 28.32 1.97
CA ARG A 134 -39.40 28.94 2.90
C ARG A 134 -38.61 29.76 3.91
N GLU A 135 -39.11 30.95 4.23
CA GLU A 135 -38.52 31.78 5.28
C GLU A 135 -38.57 31.01 6.61
N THR A 136 -37.45 31.03 7.34
CA THR A 136 -37.37 30.42 8.66
C THR A 136 -38.11 31.30 9.65
N LEU A 137 -38.83 30.69 10.59
CA LEU A 137 -39.40 31.38 11.75
C LEU A 137 -38.42 31.32 12.94
N GLU A 138 -37.13 31.20 12.65
CA GLU A 138 -36.12 31.05 13.68
C GLU A 138 -35.97 32.37 14.45
N VAL A 139 -36.16 32.29 15.77
CA VAL A 139 -35.99 33.43 16.66
C VAL A 139 -34.50 33.55 16.97
N VAL A 140 -33.83 34.52 16.35
CA VAL A 140 -32.44 34.87 16.64
C VAL A 140 -32.42 35.81 17.84
N TYR A 141 -31.87 35.35 18.96
CA TYR A 141 -31.66 36.19 20.14
C TYR A 141 -30.43 37.07 19.96
N GLU A 142 -30.51 38.35 20.32
CA GLU A 142 -29.33 39.22 20.40
C GLU A 142 -28.35 38.69 21.45
N THR A 143 -27.07 38.60 21.08
CA THR A 143 -26.01 38.25 22.02
C THR A 143 -25.68 39.50 22.83
N VAL A 144 -25.89 39.44 24.15
CA VAL A 144 -25.50 40.50 25.11
C VAL A 144 -23.99 40.46 25.35
#